data_AF-A0AAF0X5D1-F1
#
_entry.id   AF-A0AAF0X5D1-F1
#
_cell.length_a   1.000
_cell.length_b   1.000
_cell.length_c   1.000
_cell.angle_alpha   90.00
_cell.angle_beta   90.00
_cell.angle_gamma   90.00
#
_symmetry.space_group_name_H-M   'P 1'
#
loop_
_entity.id
_entity.type
_entity.pdbx_description
1 polymer ?
#
loop_
_entity_poly.entity_id
_entity_poly.type
_entity_poly.pdbx_seq_one_letter_code
_entity_poly.pdbx_strand_id
1 'polypeptide(L)'
;MDAMNNKIHAFIPGQNVDKFEEKIIVPNLFIVSDFEVQAYKADDKFRCLHNTKQLIFDGETKMKDIEDDNSIAKEEVFDFYDHADLKNIADKNLHLTDIVGIIQDYDKLHPLKNRFGIDQVQMNFSITDGSSNVKVTFWDRMAEILNDEMAKETETPVIIIITSCKVGLWNGAVQLSNTAASKFYLNSSDPSVRELRKILKKPGTVLRTIGKPKRKIPELHSIDSIHTLGKEYIETEVITHVKFVAVDESVPWYRNVCTTCWNEVHINNDQFLCSLCNRIIPHADKKFQLAVMACDNSGELQILLKDRQVRTIIRKRVFDIDQPTTTFPQILKDLLNQNYTVKILISDVNVLKDVKLYLATNICKGFHDLAVHESETKQADHAQGGRIQAYIPRQIRHQFEDHIIEGETYDVNNFVVRRYSDMQFGRCFASDIYIQLNHMTEVLLTGDVDYIPPHVFQFTDLSTLMEAASENKFLIDVVGILEHHDPISTFRNRYNQQKSCFRFTINDMHTSAEVLFYDEMAEEFDQAIHDAVQHPIIVIISSCQAQFFRDAPKLSNLPPTRFFINPNHGAVEDLRDALRLVT
;
A
#
# COMPACT_ATOMS: atom_id res chain seq x y z
N MET A 1 -17.64 2.14 -35.35
CA MET A 1 -18.13 0.75 -35.50
C MET A 1 -19.01 0.72 -36.74
N ASP A 2 -19.02 -0.37 -37.51
CA ASP A 2 -19.91 -0.54 -38.65
C ASP A 2 -21.10 -1.47 -38.33
N ALA A 3 -22.00 -1.68 -39.29
CA ALA A 3 -23.16 -2.57 -39.15
C ALA A 3 -22.81 -4.06 -38.92
N MET A 4 -21.54 -4.45 -39.12
CA MET A 4 -21.04 -5.80 -38.86
C MET A 4 -20.32 -5.90 -37.51
N ASN A 5 -20.43 -4.88 -36.65
CA ASN A 5 -19.72 -4.74 -35.38
C ASN A 5 -18.18 -4.71 -35.52
N ASN A 6 -17.65 -4.35 -36.69
CA ASN A 6 -16.22 -4.16 -36.84
C ASN A 6 -15.80 -2.81 -36.23
N LYS A 7 -14.63 -2.81 -35.58
CA LYS A 7 -14.00 -1.62 -35.02
C LYS A 7 -12.66 -1.39 -35.71
N ILE A 8 -12.39 -0.13 -36.03
CA ILE A 8 -11.07 0.32 -36.49
C ILE A 8 -10.78 1.67 -35.85
N HIS A 9 -9.52 1.88 -35.47
CA HIS A 9 -9.08 3.15 -34.91
C HIS A 9 -8.87 4.13 -36.06
N ALA A 10 -9.38 5.34 -35.91
CA ALA A 10 -9.08 6.47 -36.78
C ALA A 10 -8.27 7.51 -36.01
N PHE A 11 -7.08 7.83 -36.51
CA PHE A 11 -6.19 8.85 -35.96
C PHE A 11 -6.33 10.14 -36.79
N ILE A 12 -6.52 11.26 -36.10
CA ILE A 12 -6.54 12.60 -36.71
C ILE A 12 -5.21 13.29 -36.37
N PRO A 13 -4.31 13.54 -37.34
CA PRO A 13 -3.11 14.33 -37.12
C PRO A 13 -3.45 15.73 -36.61
N GLY A 14 -2.63 16.28 -35.71
CA GLY A 14 -2.89 17.57 -35.04
C GLY A 14 -3.25 18.72 -36.00
N GLN A 15 -2.62 18.78 -37.17
CA GLN A 15 -2.87 19.79 -38.20
C GLN A 15 -4.28 19.72 -38.84
N ASN A 16 -5.02 18.63 -38.62
CA ASN A 16 -6.36 18.40 -39.18
C ASN A 16 -7.45 18.38 -38.11
N VAL A 17 -7.13 18.58 -36.81
CA VAL A 17 -8.10 18.47 -35.71
C VAL A 17 -9.29 19.43 -35.90
N ASP A 18 -9.01 20.71 -36.19
CA ASP A 18 -10.02 21.76 -36.38
C ASP A 18 -11.06 21.41 -37.46
N LYS A 19 -10.68 20.59 -38.45
CA LYS A 19 -11.58 20.16 -39.55
C LYS A 19 -12.66 19.18 -39.07
N PHE A 20 -12.37 18.40 -38.03
CA PHE A 20 -13.15 17.24 -37.61
C PHE A 20 -13.73 17.36 -36.19
N GLU A 21 -13.08 18.08 -35.28
CA GLU A 21 -13.48 18.16 -33.86
C GLU A 21 -14.93 18.60 -33.67
N GLU A 22 -15.37 19.63 -34.39
CA GLU A 22 -16.76 20.12 -34.31
C GLU A 22 -17.78 19.23 -35.06
N LYS A 23 -17.31 18.34 -35.94
CA LYS A 23 -18.17 17.49 -36.78
C LYS A 23 -18.42 16.11 -36.18
N ILE A 24 -17.45 15.56 -35.45
CA ILE A 24 -17.55 14.22 -34.88
C ILE A 24 -18.29 14.31 -33.55
N ILE A 25 -19.62 14.24 -33.62
CA ILE A 25 -20.50 14.21 -32.44
C ILE A 25 -20.92 12.76 -32.19
N VAL A 26 -20.47 12.18 -31.09
CA VAL A 26 -20.91 10.84 -30.66
C VAL A 26 -22.32 10.95 -30.06
N PRO A 27 -23.27 10.03 -30.37
CA PRO A 27 -23.15 8.78 -31.13
C PRO A 27 -23.71 8.84 -32.57
N ASN A 28 -23.46 9.92 -33.31
CA ASN A 28 -23.98 10.07 -34.67
C ASN A 28 -23.30 9.10 -35.67
N LEU A 29 -24.03 8.81 -36.76
CA LEU A 29 -23.54 7.97 -37.85
C LEU A 29 -22.99 8.83 -38.99
N PHE A 30 -21.89 8.37 -39.57
CA PHE A 30 -21.18 9.09 -40.62
C PHE A 30 -20.79 8.16 -41.77
N ILE A 31 -20.94 8.65 -42.99
CA ILE A 31 -20.21 8.11 -44.15
C ILE A 31 -18.85 8.81 -44.18
N VAL A 32 -17.80 8.02 -44.05
CA VAL A 32 -16.41 8.50 -44.15
C VAL A 32 -15.79 7.94 -45.42
N SER A 33 -15.19 8.80 -46.23
CA SER A 33 -14.51 8.43 -47.48
C SER A 33 -13.20 9.19 -47.65
N ASP A 34 -12.38 8.76 -48.60
CA ASP A 34 -11.11 9.42 -48.97
C ASP A 34 -10.09 9.52 -47.82
N PHE A 35 -10.04 8.50 -46.96
CA PHE A 35 -9.07 8.38 -45.85
C PHE A 35 -7.88 7.49 -46.22
N GLU A 36 -6.74 7.69 -45.56
CA GLU A 36 -5.58 6.81 -45.67
C GLU A 36 -5.71 5.60 -44.72
N VAL A 37 -5.23 4.43 -45.14
CA VAL A 37 -5.12 3.23 -44.31
C VAL A 37 -3.65 2.97 -43.99
N GLN A 38 -3.28 3.10 -42.73
CA GLN A 38 -1.90 2.95 -42.26
C GLN A 38 -1.74 1.67 -41.43
N ALA A 39 -0.69 0.89 -41.69
CA ALA A 39 -0.32 -0.23 -40.84
C ALA A 39 0.41 0.26 -39.58
N TYR A 40 0.13 -0.35 -38.43
CA TYR A 40 0.88 -0.07 -37.21
C TYR A 40 2.33 -0.55 -37.34
N LYS A 41 3.27 0.27 -36.88
CA LYS A 41 4.68 -0.08 -36.67
C LYS A 41 4.85 -0.87 -35.38
N ALA A 42 6.01 -1.49 -35.17
CA ALA A 42 6.27 -2.28 -33.95
C ALA A 42 6.34 -1.42 -32.67
N ASP A 43 6.71 -0.15 -32.81
CA ASP A 43 6.90 0.83 -31.74
C ASP A 43 5.67 1.72 -31.49
N ASP A 44 4.60 1.60 -32.29
CA ASP A 44 3.36 2.33 -32.06
C ASP A 44 2.69 1.87 -30.77
N LYS A 45 2.51 2.81 -29.84
CA LYS A 45 1.94 2.63 -28.50
C LYS A 45 0.49 3.11 -28.40
N PHE A 46 -0.17 2.78 -27.29
CA PHE A 46 -1.50 3.26 -26.91
C PHE A 46 -2.60 2.92 -27.92
N ARG A 47 -2.53 1.74 -28.54
CA ARG A 47 -3.53 1.30 -29.51
C ARG A 47 -4.83 0.95 -28.79
N CYS A 48 -5.93 1.58 -29.20
CA CYS A 48 -7.25 1.31 -28.62
C CYS A 48 -7.84 -0.05 -29.05
N LEU A 49 -7.29 -0.68 -30.10
CA LEU A 49 -7.77 -1.93 -30.67
C LEU A 49 -6.59 -2.82 -31.08
N HIS A 50 -6.82 -4.13 -31.14
CA HIS A 50 -5.82 -5.12 -31.60
C HIS A 50 -5.68 -5.23 -33.13
N ASN A 51 -6.24 -4.28 -33.89
CA ASN A 51 -6.11 -4.28 -35.35
C ASN A 51 -4.66 -4.03 -35.79
N THR A 52 -4.26 -4.59 -36.93
CA THR A 52 -2.95 -4.36 -37.54
C THR A 52 -2.86 -3.04 -38.29
N LYS A 53 -4.01 -2.39 -38.53
CA LYS A 53 -4.14 -1.14 -39.29
C LYS A 53 -5.02 -0.12 -38.56
N GLN A 54 -4.83 1.13 -38.92
CA GLN A 54 -5.65 2.28 -38.53
C GLN A 54 -6.01 3.13 -39.75
N LEU A 55 -7.05 3.94 -39.59
CA LEU A 55 -7.40 4.98 -40.55
C LEU A 55 -6.70 6.28 -40.17
N ILE A 56 -6.23 7.04 -41.15
CA ILE A 56 -5.69 8.39 -40.95
C ILE A 56 -6.67 9.37 -41.60
N PHE A 57 -7.20 10.27 -40.78
CA PHE A 57 -8.12 11.31 -41.23
C PHE A 57 -7.32 12.57 -41.56
N ASP A 58 -7.10 12.75 -42.86
CA ASP A 58 -6.25 13.79 -43.41
C ASP A 58 -7.04 14.94 -44.07
N GLY A 59 -6.32 15.79 -44.81
CA GLY A 59 -6.90 16.91 -45.54
C GLY A 59 -7.90 16.49 -46.62
N GLU A 60 -7.79 15.29 -47.16
CA GLU A 60 -8.65 14.76 -48.23
C GLU A 60 -9.87 14.02 -47.68
N THR A 61 -9.77 13.49 -46.46
CA THR A 61 -10.84 12.72 -45.82
C THR A 61 -12.15 13.52 -45.76
N LYS A 62 -13.22 12.91 -46.28
CA LYS A 62 -14.57 13.46 -46.30
C LYS A 62 -15.45 12.72 -45.30
N MET A 63 -16.28 13.49 -44.59
CA MET A 63 -17.22 12.96 -43.61
C MET A 63 -18.58 13.60 -43.84
N LYS A 64 -19.62 12.78 -43.93
CA LYS A 64 -21.00 13.20 -44.14
C LYS A 64 -21.90 12.55 -43.11
N ASP A 65 -22.64 13.36 -42.36
CA ASP A 65 -23.68 12.89 -41.46
C ASP A 65 -24.76 12.11 -42.21
N ILE A 66 -25.23 11.04 -41.59
CA ILE A 66 -26.41 10.31 -42.06
C ILE A 66 -27.43 10.21 -40.94
N GLU A 67 -28.71 10.22 -41.33
CA GLU A 67 -29.78 9.93 -40.41
C GLU A 67 -29.63 8.49 -39.91
N ASP A 68 -29.84 8.34 -38.60
CA ASP A 68 -29.82 7.04 -37.97
C ASP A 68 -31.14 6.30 -38.25
N ASP A 69 -31.04 5.24 -39.05
CA ASP A 69 -32.14 4.33 -39.36
C ASP A 69 -32.26 3.18 -38.35
N ASN A 70 -31.48 3.22 -37.25
CA ASN A 70 -31.32 2.17 -36.25
C ASN A 70 -30.71 0.86 -36.80
N SER A 71 -30.06 0.89 -37.97
CA SER A 71 -29.40 -0.30 -38.55
C SER A 71 -28.10 -0.68 -37.83
N ILE A 72 -27.48 0.26 -37.10
CA ILE A 72 -26.24 0.05 -36.36
C ILE A 72 -26.53 0.19 -34.86
N ALA A 73 -26.20 -0.85 -34.09
CA ALA A 73 -26.33 -0.80 -32.64
C ALA A 73 -25.43 0.32 -32.09
N LYS A 74 -26.02 1.24 -31.32
CA LYS A 74 -25.31 2.34 -30.66
C LYS A 74 -24.76 1.97 -29.28
N GLU A 75 -24.93 0.72 -28.86
CA GLU A 75 -24.41 0.24 -27.59
C GLU A 75 -22.88 0.24 -27.65
N GLU A 76 -22.26 0.85 -26.63
CA GLU A 76 -20.81 0.78 -26.45
C GLU A 76 -20.44 -0.69 -26.24
N VAL A 77 -19.61 -1.24 -27.13
CA VAL A 77 -19.09 -2.60 -27.00
C VAL A 77 -17.75 -2.52 -26.31
N PHE A 78 -17.55 -3.26 -25.23
CA PHE A 78 -16.31 -3.26 -24.46
C PHE A 78 -15.47 -4.51 -24.74
N ASP A 79 -14.14 -4.38 -24.67
CA ASP A 79 -13.19 -5.50 -24.77
C ASP A 79 -12.44 -5.67 -23.44
N PHE A 80 -13.13 -6.28 -22.46
CA PHE A 80 -12.67 -6.34 -21.08
C PHE A 80 -11.46 -7.24 -20.89
N TYR A 81 -10.45 -6.74 -20.17
CA TYR A 81 -9.36 -7.54 -19.63
C TYR A 81 -9.66 -8.06 -18.23
N ASP A 82 -9.18 -9.27 -17.96
CA ASP A 82 -9.15 -9.83 -16.61
C ASP A 82 -8.11 -9.11 -15.75
N HIS A 83 -8.48 -8.79 -14.51
CA HIS A 83 -7.64 -8.03 -13.59
C HIS A 83 -6.32 -8.76 -13.29
N ALA A 84 -6.37 -10.10 -13.18
CA ALA A 84 -5.21 -10.95 -12.91
C ALA A 84 -4.15 -10.91 -14.02
N ASP A 85 -4.55 -10.60 -15.25
CA ASP A 85 -3.67 -10.60 -16.42
C ASP A 85 -3.02 -9.24 -16.69
N LEU A 86 -3.45 -8.18 -15.99
CA LEU A 86 -2.92 -6.83 -16.20
C LEU A 86 -1.41 -6.74 -15.96
N LYS A 87 -0.86 -7.55 -15.04
CA LYS A 87 0.60 -7.60 -14.80
C LYS A 87 1.38 -8.02 -16.04
N ASN A 88 0.79 -8.84 -16.90
CA ASN A 88 1.43 -9.33 -18.12
C ASN A 88 1.54 -8.24 -19.19
N ILE A 89 0.76 -7.17 -19.09
CA ILE A 89 0.71 -6.08 -20.08
C ILE A 89 1.18 -4.72 -19.54
N ALA A 90 1.43 -4.62 -18.23
CA ALA A 90 1.87 -3.39 -17.57
C ALA A 90 3.17 -2.83 -18.17
N ASP A 91 3.23 -1.50 -18.33
CA ASP A 91 4.33 -0.70 -18.90
C ASP A 91 4.77 -1.03 -20.33
N LYS A 92 4.20 -2.06 -20.96
CA LYS A 92 4.39 -2.32 -22.40
C LYS A 92 3.82 -1.19 -23.24
N ASN A 93 2.79 -0.50 -22.74
CA ASN A 93 2.12 0.63 -23.38
C ASN A 93 1.64 0.34 -24.82
N LEU A 94 1.49 -0.93 -25.19
CA LEU A 94 1.16 -1.32 -26.57
C LEU A 94 -0.33 -1.09 -26.86
N HIS A 95 -1.19 -1.59 -25.97
CA HIS A 95 -2.64 -1.48 -26.08
C HIS A 95 -3.23 -0.75 -24.88
N LEU A 96 -4.25 0.08 -25.13
CA LEU A 96 -5.14 0.57 -24.09
C LEU A 96 -6.17 -0.51 -23.78
N THR A 97 -6.67 -0.51 -22.56
CA THR A 97 -7.43 -1.65 -22.02
C THR A 97 -8.79 -1.20 -21.52
N ASP A 98 -9.85 -1.96 -21.81
CA ASP A 98 -11.13 -1.77 -21.15
C ASP A 98 -11.20 -2.67 -19.91
N ILE A 99 -11.76 -2.17 -18.82
CA ILE A 99 -11.89 -2.92 -17.57
C ILE A 99 -13.24 -2.63 -16.92
N VAL A 100 -13.77 -3.64 -16.25
CA VAL A 100 -14.96 -3.52 -15.40
C VAL A 100 -14.62 -3.95 -13.99
N GLY A 101 -15.15 -3.24 -13.00
CA GLY A 101 -14.97 -3.63 -11.61
C GLY A 101 -15.85 -2.85 -10.66
N ILE A 102 -15.98 -3.37 -9.45
CA ILE A 102 -16.67 -2.72 -8.35
C ILE A 102 -15.72 -1.67 -7.77
N ILE A 103 -16.14 -0.40 -7.68
CA ILE A 103 -15.35 0.68 -7.06
C ILE A 103 -15.15 0.41 -5.56
N GLN A 104 -13.94 0.68 -5.09
CA GLN A 104 -13.47 0.52 -3.72
C GLN A 104 -12.50 1.64 -3.36
N ASP A 105 -12.30 1.87 -2.05
CA ASP A 105 -11.21 2.67 -1.50
C ASP A 105 -10.97 3.99 -2.26
N TYR A 106 -12.04 4.74 -2.56
CA TYR A 106 -11.96 5.96 -3.35
C TYR A 106 -11.74 7.19 -2.49
N ASP A 107 -10.77 8.00 -2.88
CA ASP A 107 -10.37 9.23 -2.19
C ASP A 107 -11.16 10.46 -2.67
N LYS A 108 -11.01 11.58 -1.97
CA LYS A 108 -11.44 12.89 -2.47
C LYS A 108 -10.49 13.36 -3.57
N LEU A 109 -10.88 14.38 -4.31
CA LEU A 109 -10.01 15.05 -5.26
C LEU A 109 -8.75 15.61 -4.55
N HIS A 110 -7.59 15.28 -5.10
CA HIS A 110 -6.29 15.72 -4.63
C HIS A 110 -5.66 16.68 -5.65
N PRO A 111 -5.59 17.99 -5.35
CA PRO A 111 -4.86 18.94 -6.20
C PRO A 111 -3.35 18.71 -6.03
N LEU A 112 -2.62 18.82 -7.13
CA LEU A 112 -1.17 18.71 -7.17
C LEU A 112 -0.60 19.58 -8.30
N LYS A 113 0.69 19.91 -8.24
CA LYS A 113 1.41 20.48 -9.39
C LYS A 113 2.25 19.41 -10.04
N ASN A 114 2.12 19.27 -11.35
CA ASN A 114 2.90 18.30 -12.10
C ASN A 114 4.34 18.77 -12.32
N ARG A 115 5.18 17.91 -12.90
CA ARG A 115 6.60 18.20 -13.18
C ARG A 115 6.85 19.44 -14.05
N PHE A 116 5.82 19.97 -14.72
CA PHE A 116 5.88 21.18 -15.53
C PHE A 116 5.30 22.41 -14.81
N GLY A 117 4.98 22.30 -13.52
CA GLY A 117 4.36 23.36 -12.71
C GLY A 117 2.90 23.62 -13.04
N ILE A 118 2.28 22.74 -13.84
CA ILE A 118 0.87 22.84 -14.22
C ILE A 118 0.03 22.23 -13.09
N ASP A 119 -0.96 22.99 -12.63
CA ASP A 119 -1.94 22.49 -11.67
C ASP A 119 -2.72 21.33 -12.30
N GLN A 120 -2.74 20.21 -11.61
CA GLN A 120 -3.50 19.02 -11.93
C GLN A 120 -4.32 18.61 -10.72
N VAL A 121 -5.36 17.82 -10.97
CA VAL A 121 -6.12 17.18 -9.90
C VAL A 121 -6.13 15.69 -10.17
N GLN A 122 -6.09 14.88 -9.11
CA GLN A 122 -6.21 13.43 -9.24
C GLN A 122 -7.23 12.86 -8.26
N MET A 123 -7.76 11.69 -8.59
CA MET A 123 -8.57 10.87 -7.71
C MET A 123 -8.05 9.43 -7.76
N ASN A 124 -7.66 8.91 -6.59
CA ASN A 124 -7.21 7.53 -6.45
C ASN A 124 -8.36 6.67 -5.93
N PHE A 125 -8.49 5.47 -6.48
CA PHE A 125 -9.45 4.46 -6.03
C PHE A 125 -8.97 3.07 -6.42
N SER A 126 -9.65 2.03 -5.93
CA SER A 126 -9.42 0.65 -6.34
C SER A 126 -10.65 0.08 -7.00
N ILE A 127 -10.46 -0.90 -7.89
CA ILE A 127 -11.55 -1.69 -8.46
C ILE A 127 -11.30 -3.18 -8.26
N THR A 128 -12.36 -3.96 -8.08
CA THR A 128 -12.29 -5.43 -8.02
C THR A 128 -13.26 -6.09 -9.01
N ASP A 129 -12.84 -7.20 -9.60
CA ASP A 129 -13.71 -8.16 -10.29
C ASP A 129 -14.29 -9.24 -9.34
N GLY A 130 -13.88 -9.19 -8.06
CA GLY A 130 -14.20 -10.14 -7.01
C GLY A 130 -13.17 -11.24 -6.75
N SER A 131 -12.15 -11.33 -7.60
CA SER A 131 -11.01 -12.22 -7.45
C SER A 131 -9.72 -11.46 -7.10
N SER A 132 -9.55 -10.26 -7.62
CA SER A 132 -8.35 -9.45 -7.49
C SER A 132 -8.67 -7.95 -7.42
N ASN A 133 -7.67 -7.12 -7.09
CA ASN A 133 -7.85 -5.68 -6.90
C ASN A 133 -6.80 -4.93 -7.70
N VAL A 134 -7.22 -3.82 -8.28
CA VAL A 134 -6.39 -2.99 -9.13
C VAL A 134 -6.56 -1.54 -8.70
N LYS A 135 -5.43 -0.85 -8.50
CA LYS A 135 -5.44 0.59 -8.21
C LYS A 135 -5.68 1.39 -9.48
N VAL A 136 -6.43 2.47 -9.37
CA VAL A 136 -6.78 3.38 -10.45
C VAL A 136 -6.51 4.81 -10.01
N THR A 137 -5.89 5.60 -10.90
CA THR A 137 -5.73 7.05 -10.73
C THR A 137 -6.35 7.76 -11.92
N PHE A 138 -7.42 8.50 -11.67
CA PHE A 138 -7.98 9.43 -12.64
C PHE A 138 -7.37 10.81 -12.46
N TRP A 139 -7.09 11.48 -13.57
CA TRP A 139 -6.46 12.79 -13.64
C TRP A 139 -7.40 13.83 -14.25
N ASP A 140 -7.24 15.06 -13.77
CA ASP A 140 -7.86 16.29 -14.22
C ASP A 140 -9.38 16.19 -14.31
N ARG A 141 -9.95 16.67 -15.42
CA ARG A 141 -11.39 16.69 -15.66
C ARG A 141 -12.05 15.32 -15.46
N MET A 142 -11.35 14.20 -15.73
CA MET A 142 -11.91 12.87 -15.52
C MET A 142 -12.13 12.58 -14.04
N ALA A 143 -11.19 13.00 -13.18
CA ALA A 143 -11.29 12.86 -11.74
C ALA A 143 -12.47 13.67 -11.19
N GLU A 144 -12.59 14.93 -11.63
CA GLU A 144 -13.67 15.83 -11.21
C GLU A 144 -15.06 15.29 -11.59
N ILE A 145 -15.23 14.86 -12.85
CA ILE A 145 -16.49 14.27 -13.32
C ILE A 145 -16.81 13.01 -12.51
N LEU A 146 -15.83 12.13 -12.27
CA LEU A 146 -16.07 10.93 -11.46
C LEU A 146 -16.53 11.29 -10.05
N ASN A 147 -15.88 12.26 -9.39
CA ASN A 147 -16.26 12.70 -8.05
C ASN A 147 -17.71 13.23 -8.01
N ASP A 148 -18.12 14.00 -9.02
CA ASP A 148 -19.47 14.54 -9.11
C ASP A 148 -20.52 13.47 -9.44
N GLU A 149 -20.23 12.54 -10.35
CA GLU A 149 -21.13 11.44 -10.69
C GLU A 149 -21.28 10.44 -9.54
N MET A 150 -20.19 10.12 -8.83
CA MET A 150 -20.22 9.27 -7.64
C MET A 150 -21.16 9.81 -6.55
N ALA A 151 -21.31 11.13 -6.43
CA ALA A 151 -22.23 11.75 -5.47
C ALA A 151 -23.72 11.61 -5.87
N LYS A 152 -24.01 11.34 -7.14
CA LYS A 152 -25.37 11.17 -7.69
C LYS A 152 -25.83 9.71 -7.67
N GLU A 153 -24.90 8.76 -7.55
CA GLU A 153 -25.20 7.34 -7.59
C GLU A 153 -26.04 6.90 -6.38
N THR A 154 -27.14 6.22 -6.67
CA THR A 154 -28.05 5.67 -5.65
C THR A 154 -27.96 4.15 -5.54
N GLU A 155 -27.40 3.48 -6.55
CA GLU A 155 -27.25 2.02 -6.58
C GLU A 155 -25.88 1.60 -6.08
N THR A 156 -25.85 0.83 -4.99
CA THR A 156 -24.63 0.32 -4.36
C THR A 156 -24.55 -1.21 -4.41
N PRO A 157 -23.34 -1.80 -4.51
CA PRO A 157 -22.07 -1.11 -4.73
C PRO A 157 -21.98 -0.54 -6.15
N VAL A 158 -21.21 0.54 -6.31
CA VAL A 158 -21.02 1.21 -7.61
C VAL A 158 -20.08 0.37 -8.46
N ILE A 159 -20.52 -0.02 -9.65
CA ILE A 159 -19.71 -0.75 -10.63
C ILE A 159 -19.31 0.23 -11.71
N ILE A 160 -18.02 0.29 -12.01
CA ILE A 160 -17.45 1.14 -13.05
C ILE A 160 -16.97 0.29 -14.21
N ILE A 161 -17.30 0.74 -15.42
CA ILE A 161 -16.58 0.37 -16.63
C ILE A 161 -15.64 1.53 -16.95
N ILE A 162 -14.37 1.23 -17.19
CA ILE A 162 -13.36 2.19 -17.65
C ILE A 162 -12.87 1.72 -19.00
N THR A 163 -12.97 2.56 -20.02
CA THR A 163 -12.47 2.24 -21.36
C THR A 163 -11.11 2.84 -21.61
N SER A 164 -10.32 2.18 -22.46
CA SER A 164 -9.05 2.70 -22.98
C SER A 164 -8.09 3.23 -21.90
N CYS A 165 -8.01 2.56 -20.74
CA CYS A 165 -7.08 2.92 -19.68
C CYS A 165 -5.65 2.45 -20.00
N LYS A 166 -4.66 3.19 -19.52
CA LYS A 166 -3.25 2.81 -19.55
C LYS A 166 -2.93 1.94 -18.34
N VAL A 167 -2.29 0.79 -18.58
CA VAL A 167 -1.80 -0.13 -17.55
C VAL A 167 -0.31 0.10 -17.30
N GLY A 168 0.05 0.57 -16.10
CA GLY A 168 1.44 0.81 -15.70
C GLY A 168 1.84 0.11 -14.40
N LEU A 169 3.12 0.22 -14.02
CA LEU A 169 3.60 -0.15 -12.69
C LEU A 169 3.96 1.10 -11.87
N TRP A 170 3.53 1.10 -10.62
CA TRP A 170 3.90 2.09 -9.62
C TRP A 170 4.34 1.38 -8.34
N ASN A 171 5.57 1.65 -7.89
CA ASN A 171 6.20 0.94 -6.77
C ASN A 171 6.08 -0.60 -6.88
N GLY A 172 6.21 -1.14 -8.10
CA GLY A 172 6.12 -2.58 -8.37
C GLY A 172 4.70 -3.17 -8.39
N ALA A 173 3.65 -2.36 -8.20
CA ALA A 173 2.25 -2.78 -8.28
C ALA A 173 1.56 -2.27 -9.55
N VAL A 174 0.61 -3.05 -10.08
CA VAL A 174 -0.20 -2.65 -11.25
C VAL A 174 -1.10 -1.48 -10.90
N GLN A 175 -1.08 -0.44 -11.74
CA GLN A 175 -1.93 0.74 -11.61
C GLN A 175 -2.51 1.15 -12.97
N LEU A 176 -3.79 1.48 -12.97
CA LEU A 176 -4.50 2.01 -14.14
C LEU A 176 -4.53 3.53 -14.10
N SER A 177 -4.43 4.16 -15.25
CA SER A 177 -4.59 5.61 -15.41
C SER A 177 -5.43 5.94 -16.63
N ASN A 178 -6.18 7.05 -16.58
CA ASN A 178 -6.93 7.52 -17.73
C ASN A 178 -6.00 8.11 -18.80
N THR A 179 -6.45 8.01 -20.05
CA THR A 179 -5.84 8.65 -21.22
C THR A 179 -6.85 9.60 -21.86
N ALA A 180 -6.46 10.32 -22.91
CA ALA A 180 -7.38 11.18 -23.66
C ALA A 180 -8.54 10.40 -24.32
N ALA A 181 -8.35 9.10 -24.58
CA ALA A 181 -9.38 8.22 -25.15
C ALA A 181 -10.26 7.56 -24.08
N SER A 182 -9.91 7.67 -22.80
CA SER A 182 -10.64 7.00 -21.74
C SER A 182 -12.03 7.60 -21.55
N LYS A 183 -13.00 6.73 -21.25
CA LYS A 183 -14.32 7.09 -20.74
C LYS A 183 -14.63 6.19 -19.55
N PHE A 184 -15.59 6.58 -18.73
CA PHE A 184 -16.14 5.68 -17.72
C PHE A 184 -17.67 5.66 -17.75
N TYR A 185 -18.23 4.57 -17.25
CA TYR A 185 -19.66 4.37 -17.11
C TYR A 185 -19.94 3.77 -15.74
N LEU A 186 -20.70 4.47 -14.90
CA LEU A 186 -21.14 3.97 -13.60
C LEU A 186 -22.46 3.23 -13.76
N ASN A 187 -22.58 2.07 -13.11
CA ASN A 187 -23.81 1.28 -13.01
C ASN A 187 -24.51 1.07 -14.36
N SER A 188 -23.72 0.91 -15.42
CA SER A 188 -24.20 0.72 -16.80
C SER A 188 -25.13 -0.50 -16.91
N SER A 189 -26.06 -0.46 -17.87
CA SER A 189 -26.95 -1.58 -18.22
C SER A 189 -26.24 -2.75 -18.93
N ASP A 190 -24.92 -2.65 -19.12
CA ASP A 190 -24.08 -3.65 -19.76
C ASP A 190 -24.22 -5.06 -19.14
N PRO A 191 -24.19 -6.15 -19.94
CA PRO A 191 -24.22 -7.52 -19.44
C PRO A 191 -23.20 -7.83 -18.34
N SER A 192 -21.96 -7.34 -18.45
CA SER A 192 -20.88 -7.62 -17.49
C SER A 192 -21.15 -6.99 -16.12
N VAL A 193 -21.75 -5.79 -16.10
CA VAL A 193 -22.21 -5.15 -14.85
C VAL A 193 -23.32 -5.98 -14.21
N ARG A 194 -24.29 -6.46 -15.00
CA ARG A 194 -25.37 -7.33 -14.50
C ARG A 194 -24.84 -8.66 -13.98
N GLU A 195 -23.80 -9.21 -14.62
CA GLU A 195 -23.15 -10.44 -14.17
C GLU A 195 -22.43 -10.24 -12.83
N LEU A 196 -21.62 -9.19 -12.69
CA LEU A 196 -21.01 -8.80 -11.41
C LEU A 196 -22.08 -8.61 -10.32
N ARG A 197 -23.20 -7.95 -10.63
CA ARG A 197 -24.34 -7.83 -9.70
C ARG A 197 -24.98 -9.17 -9.34
N LYS A 198 -25.05 -10.14 -10.25
CA LYS A 198 -25.57 -11.49 -9.95
C LYS A 198 -24.63 -12.27 -9.04
N ILE A 199 -23.31 -12.14 -9.25
CA ILE A 199 -22.28 -12.74 -8.40
C ILE A 199 -22.41 -12.19 -6.98
N LEU A 200 -22.62 -10.87 -6.84
CA LEU A 200 -22.89 -10.19 -5.57
C LEU A 200 -24.14 -10.68 -4.82
N LYS A 201 -25.19 -11.12 -5.55
CA LYS A 201 -26.47 -11.54 -4.96
C LYS A 201 -26.48 -13.00 -4.46
N LYS A 202 -25.45 -13.79 -4.77
CA LYS A 202 -25.37 -15.20 -4.36
C LYS A 202 -24.95 -15.30 -2.88
N PRO A 203 -25.78 -15.92 -2.00
CA PRO A 203 -25.42 -16.11 -0.60
C PRO A 203 -24.13 -16.93 -0.48
N GLY A 204 -23.17 -16.47 0.31
CA GLY A 204 -21.86 -17.13 0.48
C GLY A 204 -20.80 -16.74 -0.55
N THR A 205 -21.11 -15.86 -1.50
CA THR A 205 -20.08 -15.19 -2.30
C THR A 205 -19.50 -14.05 -1.47
N VAL A 206 -18.58 -14.41 -0.58
CA VAL A 206 -17.65 -13.43 -0.02
C VAL A 206 -16.83 -12.96 -1.21
N LEU A 207 -17.16 -11.80 -1.78
CA LEU A 207 -16.14 -11.02 -2.47
C LEU A 207 -15.00 -10.92 -1.48
N ARG A 208 -13.93 -11.69 -1.70
CA ARG A 208 -12.75 -11.73 -0.83
C ARG A 208 -12.02 -10.39 -0.78
N THR A 209 -12.56 -9.38 -1.43
CA THR A 209 -12.15 -8.01 -1.35
C THR A 209 -13.35 -7.17 -1.70
N ILE A 210 -14.23 -6.92 -0.74
CA ILE A 210 -14.89 -5.61 -0.65
C ILE A 210 -13.86 -4.78 0.10
N GLY A 211 -13.23 -3.82 -0.59
CA GLY A 211 -12.34 -2.83 0.01
C GLY A 211 -12.96 -2.39 1.32
N LYS A 212 -12.20 -2.52 2.40
CA LYS A 212 -12.70 -2.26 3.74
C LYS A 212 -13.28 -0.84 3.68
N PRO A 213 -14.55 -0.61 4.05
CA PRO A 213 -14.98 0.76 4.31
C PRO A 213 -13.92 1.36 5.24
N LYS A 214 -13.48 2.62 4.97
CA LYS A 214 -12.49 3.36 5.79
C LYS A 214 -12.44 2.76 7.18
N ARG A 215 -11.35 2.05 7.54
CA ARG A 215 -11.30 1.19 8.73
C ARG A 215 -11.85 1.99 9.90
N LYS A 216 -13.12 1.74 10.29
CA LYS A 216 -13.71 2.41 11.44
C LYS A 216 -12.82 2.06 12.61
N ILE A 217 -12.47 3.06 13.41
CA ILE A 217 -11.76 2.83 14.66
C ILE A 217 -12.60 1.80 15.43
N PRO A 218 -12.03 0.62 15.75
CA PRO A 218 -12.77 -0.45 16.40
C PRO A 218 -13.37 0.04 17.72
N GLU A 219 -14.69 0.03 17.81
CA GLU A 219 -15.41 0.51 18.99
C GLU A 219 -15.30 -0.52 20.14
N LEU A 220 -15.28 -0.02 21.38
CA LEU A 220 -15.33 -0.85 22.57
C LEU A 220 -16.78 -1.26 22.84
N HIS A 221 -17.05 -2.56 22.88
CA HIS A 221 -18.36 -3.13 23.18
C HIS A 221 -18.32 -4.07 24.40
N SER A 222 -19.40 -4.05 25.17
CA SER A 222 -19.72 -5.11 26.14
C SER A 222 -20.16 -6.39 25.42
N ILE A 223 -20.06 -7.54 26.09
CA ILE A 223 -20.46 -8.83 25.52
C ILE A 223 -21.95 -8.84 25.14
N ASP A 224 -22.83 -8.29 25.97
CA ASP A 224 -24.26 -8.20 25.65
C ASP A 224 -24.53 -7.34 24.40
N SER A 225 -23.79 -6.24 24.23
CA SER A 225 -23.84 -5.44 23.00
C SER A 225 -23.33 -6.23 21.80
N ILE A 226 -22.26 -7.02 21.96
CA ILE A 226 -21.72 -7.87 20.89
C ILE A 226 -22.75 -8.88 20.40
N HIS A 227 -23.51 -9.48 21.32
CA HIS A 227 -24.55 -10.46 20.99
C HIS A 227 -25.74 -9.88 20.23
N THR A 228 -25.91 -8.56 20.23
CA THR A 228 -27.02 -7.85 19.57
C THR A 228 -26.60 -7.10 18.31
N LEU A 229 -25.31 -7.18 17.91
CA LEU A 229 -24.82 -6.52 16.70
C LEU A 229 -25.51 -7.03 15.43
N GLY A 230 -25.89 -6.09 14.56
CA GLY A 230 -26.59 -6.37 13.33
C GLY A 230 -25.67 -6.67 12.14
N LYS A 231 -26.28 -6.78 10.96
CA LYS A 231 -25.60 -7.13 9.71
C LYS A 231 -24.54 -6.10 9.30
N GLU A 232 -24.65 -4.88 9.79
CA GLU A 232 -23.71 -3.78 9.58
C GLU A 232 -22.33 -4.01 10.19
N TYR A 233 -22.21 -4.94 11.15
CA TYR A 233 -20.92 -5.32 11.75
C TYR A 233 -20.29 -6.56 11.11
N ILE A 234 -20.92 -7.21 10.14
CA ILE A 234 -20.32 -8.38 9.45
C ILE A 234 -19.00 -7.98 8.78
N GLU A 235 -17.96 -8.80 8.98
CA GLU A 235 -16.56 -8.58 8.61
C GLU A 235 -15.91 -7.31 9.23
N THR A 236 -16.49 -6.80 10.33
CA THR A 236 -15.94 -5.67 11.10
C THR A 236 -15.25 -6.16 12.37
N GLU A 237 -14.21 -5.44 12.79
CA GLU A 237 -13.51 -5.72 14.05
C GLU A 237 -14.04 -4.79 15.16
N VAL A 238 -14.34 -5.36 16.32
CA VAL A 238 -14.70 -4.63 17.54
C VAL A 238 -13.74 -4.99 18.68
N ILE A 239 -13.66 -4.13 19.70
CA ILE A 239 -12.84 -4.35 20.89
C ILE A 239 -13.74 -4.72 22.06
N THR A 240 -13.28 -5.62 22.91
CA THR A 240 -13.97 -5.97 24.15
C THR A 240 -12.98 -6.23 25.29
N HIS A 241 -13.39 -5.87 26.51
CA HIS A 241 -12.67 -6.12 27.75
C HIS A 241 -13.27 -7.34 28.42
N VAL A 242 -12.48 -8.41 28.52
CA VAL A 242 -12.98 -9.70 29.00
C VAL A 242 -12.00 -10.36 29.96
N LYS A 243 -12.54 -11.19 30.84
CA LYS A 243 -11.76 -12.13 31.67
C LYS A 243 -11.91 -13.52 31.09
N PHE A 244 -10.80 -14.23 30.88
CA PHE A 244 -10.86 -15.64 30.48
C PHE A 244 -11.20 -16.53 31.67
N VAL A 245 -12.24 -17.35 31.54
CA VAL A 245 -12.78 -18.15 32.65
C VAL A 245 -12.60 -19.66 32.46
N ALA A 246 -12.64 -20.14 31.21
CA ALA A 246 -12.38 -21.55 30.91
C ALA A 246 -11.70 -21.71 29.55
N VAL A 247 -10.99 -22.82 29.37
CA VAL A 247 -10.50 -23.26 28.07
C VAL A 247 -11.40 -24.39 27.60
N ASP A 248 -11.78 -24.37 26.33
CA ASP A 248 -12.51 -25.48 25.72
C ASP A 248 -11.52 -26.56 25.26
N GLU A 249 -11.31 -27.55 26.13
CA GLU A 249 -10.42 -28.69 25.87
C GLU A 249 -10.98 -29.68 24.82
N SER A 250 -12.23 -29.51 24.36
CA SER A 250 -12.80 -30.33 23.28
C SER A 250 -12.26 -29.96 21.90
N VAL A 251 -11.76 -28.72 21.77
CA VAL A 251 -11.11 -28.23 20.55
C VAL A 251 -9.59 -28.48 20.65
N PRO A 252 -8.97 -29.12 19.64
CA PRO A 252 -7.52 -29.28 19.62
C PRO A 252 -6.80 -27.93 19.75
N TRP A 253 -5.91 -27.81 20.75
CA TRP A 253 -5.21 -26.57 21.08
C TRP A 253 -4.14 -26.16 20.03
N TYR A 254 -3.87 -27.03 19.06
CA TYR A 254 -3.06 -26.74 17.88
C TYR A 254 -3.64 -27.42 16.65
N ARG A 255 -3.26 -26.91 15.48
CA ARG A 255 -3.48 -27.54 14.18
C ARG A 255 -2.16 -27.79 13.45
N ASN A 256 -2.13 -28.83 12.63
CA ASN A 256 -1.02 -29.11 11.74
C ASN A 256 -1.14 -28.24 10.49
N VAL A 257 -0.05 -27.63 10.04
CA VAL A 257 -0.03 -26.73 8.88
C VAL A 257 1.10 -27.05 7.90
N CYS A 258 0.91 -26.63 6.65
CA CYS A 258 1.89 -26.76 5.60
C CYS A 258 3.10 -25.86 5.84
N THR A 259 4.31 -26.42 5.68
CA THR A 259 5.59 -25.70 5.81
C THR A 259 5.88 -24.69 4.69
N THR A 260 5.06 -24.66 3.63
CA THR A 260 5.21 -23.69 2.53
C THR A 260 4.08 -22.67 2.47
N CYS A 261 2.81 -23.10 2.53
CA CYS A 261 1.68 -22.16 2.44
C CYS A 261 0.98 -21.88 3.76
N TRP A 262 1.39 -22.51 4.87
CA TRP A 262 0.85 -22.30 6.22
C TRP A 262 -0.63 -22.63 6.43
N ASN A 263 -1.30 -23.21 5.42
CA ASN A 263 -2.66 -23.71 5.53
C ASN A 263 -2.71 -25.03 6.28
N GLU A 264 -3.86 -25.29 6.91
CA GLU A 264 -4.12 -26.53 7.62
C GLU A 264 -4.02 -27.74 6.68
N VAL A 265 -3.42 -28.82 7.18
CA VAL A 265 -3.18 -30.04 6.40
C VAL A 265 -4.10 -31.15 6.88
N HIS A 266 -4.52 -31.98 5.94
CA HIS A 266 -5.32 -33.17 6.24
C HIS A 266 -4.40 -34.36 6.47
N ILE A 267 -4.77 -35.24 7.40
CA ILE A 267 -4.06 -36.50 7.63
C ILE A 267 -4.76 -37.59 6.82
N ASN A 268 -4.04 -38.24 5.92
CA ASN A 268 -4.53 -39.38 5.16
C ASN A 268 -3.46 -40.48 5.15
N ASN A 269 -3.79 -41.69 5.63
CA ASN A 269 -2.86 -42.81 5.78
C ASN A 269 -1.53 -42.42 6.47
N ASP A 270 -1.62 -41.74 7.62
CA ASP A 270 -0.47 -41.21 8.40
C ASP A 270 0.43 -40.20 7.65
N GLN A 271 -0.03 -39.66 6.52
CA GLN A 271 0.67 -38.64 5.76
C GLN A 271 -0.08 -37.30 5.82
N PHE A 272 0.67 -36.21 6.02
CA PHE A 272 0.10 -34.87 5.96
C PHE A 272 -0.02 -34.43 4.50
N LEU A 273 -1.24 -34.14 4.06
CA LEU A 273 -1.57 -33.69 2.72
C LEU A 273 -2.01 -32.22 2.74
N CYS A 274 -1.36 -31.39 1.92
CA CYS A 274 -1.80 -30.02 1.69
C CYS A 274 -2.61 -29.94 0.39
N SER A 275 -3.89 -29.64 0.48
CA SER A 275 -4.79 -29.48 -0.68
C SER A 275 -4.39 -28.31 -1.58
N LEU A 276 -3.82 -27.24 -1.02
CA LEU A 276 -3.44 -26.05 -1.77
C LEU A 276 -2.10 -26.20 -2.51
N CYS A 277 -1.12 -26.86 -1.89
CA CYS A 277 0.16 -27.15 -2.53
C CYS A 277 0.13 -28.46 -3.33
N ASN A 278 -0.97 -29.21 -3.24
CA ASN A 278 -1.16 -30.55 -3.79
C ASN A 278 0.06 -31.47 -3.57
N ARG A 279 0.56 -31.53 -2.33
CA ARG A 279 1.76 -32.31 -1.98
C ARG A 279 1.66 -32.95 -0.61
N ILE A 280 2.43 -34.03 -0.44
CA ILE A 280 2.68 -34.68 0.86
C ILE A 280 3.74 -33.87 1.62
N ILE A 281 3.52 -33.70 2.92
CA ILE A 281 4.42 -32.99 3.82
C ILE A 281 4.99 -34.01 4.81
N PRO A 282 6.31 -34.28 4.77
CA PRO A 282 6.91 -35.25 5.68
C PRO A 282 6.73 -34.90 7.16
N HIS A 283 6.85 -33.61 7.49
CA HIS A 283 6.66 -33.08 8.84
C HIS A 283 5.87 -31.76 8.75
N ALA A 284 4.62 -31.79 9.17
CA ALA A 284 3.81 -30.59 9.27
C ALA A 284 4.30 -29.70 10.43
N ASP A 285 4.23 -28.38 10.26
CA ASP A 285 4.44 -27.44 11.37
C ASP A 285 3.17 -27.42 12.25
N LYS A 286 3.27 -26.99 13.51
CA LYS A 286 2.15 -26.89 14.44
C LYS A 286 1.92 -25.43 14.82
N LYS A 287 0.66 -24.99 14.74
CA LYS A 287 0.22 -23.63 15.05
C LYS A 287 -0.88 -23.65 16.10
N PHE A 288 -0.86 -22.73 17.07
CA PHE A 288 -1.91 -22.73 18.10
C PHE A 288 -3.29 -22.44 17.51
N GLN A 289 -4.28 -23.05 18.14
CA GLN A 289 -5.70 -22.80 17.93
C GLN A 289 -6.41 -23.08 19.26
N LEU A 290 -6.65 -22.05 20.06
CA LEU A 290 -7.19 -22.19 21.40
C LEU A 290 -8.57 -21.56 21.48
N ALA A 291 -9.59 -22.35 21.82
CA ALA A 291 -10.92 -21.83 22.13
C ALA A 291 -11.02 -21.56 23.63
N VAL A 292 -11.40 -20.33 24.00
CA VAL A 292 -11.54 -19.91 25.40
C VAL A 292 -12.92 -19.33 25.65
N MET A 293 -13.49 -19.62 26.82
CA MET A 293 -14.67 -18.92 27.33
C MET A 293 -14.22 -17.64 28.03
N ALA A 294 -14.84 -16.54 27.65
CA ALA A 294 -14.55 -15.21 28.18
C ALA A 294 -15.84 -14.55 28.68
N CYS A 295 -15.75 -13.82 29.79
CA CYS A 295 -16.88 -13.12 30.37
C CYS A 295 -16.54 -11.67 30.73
N ASP A 296 -17.58 -10.85 30.81
CA ASP A 296 -17.58 -9.52 31.40
C ASP A 296 -18.78 -9.40 32.37
N ASN A 297 -19.15 -8.19 32.79
CA ASN A 297 -20.30 -8.00 33.69
C ASN A 297 -21.66 -8.18 33.00
N SER A 298 -21.69 -8.25 31.67
CA SER A 298 -22.90 -8.27 30.84
C SER A 298 -23.20 -9.65 30.25
N GLY A 299 -22.20 -10.52 30.08
CA GLY A 299 -22.43 -11.88 29.60
C GLY A 299 -21.16 -12.70 29.41
N GLU A 300 -21.30 -13.76 28.62
CA GLU A 300 -20.21 -14.65 28.21
C GLU A 300 -20.21 -14.87 26.70
N LEU A 301 -19.03 -15.12 26.14
CA LEU A 301 -18.84 -15.54 24.75
C LEU A 301 -17.62 -16.47 24.63
N GLN A 302 -17.53 -17.20 23.53
CA GLN A 302 -16.36 -18.02 23.22
C GLN A 302 -15.46 -17.28 22.22
N ILE A 303 -14.14 -17.31 22.44
CA ILE A 303 -13.15 -16.67 21.57
C ILE A 303 -12.17 -17.73 21.06
N LEU A 304 -11.97 -17.76 19.74
CA LEU A 304 -10.93 -18.54 19.09
C LEU A 304 -9.65 -17.71 18.95
N LEU A 305 -8.61 -18.08 19.70
CA LEU A 305 -7.26 -17.51 19.60
C LEU A 305 -6.43 -18.35 18.62
N LYS A 306 -5.91 -17.72 17.56
CA LYS A 306 -4.98 -18.38 16.63
C LYS A 306 -3.54 -18.21 17.12
N ASP A 307 -2.62 -18.85 16.40
CA ASP A 307 -1.18 -18.89 16.68
C ASP A 307 -0.58 -17.58 17.19
N ARG A 308 -0.86 -16.47 16.52
CA ARG A 308 -0.33 -15.16 16.91
C ARG A 308 -0.81 -14.75 18.30
N GLN A 309 -2.11 -14.79 18.56
CA GLN A 309 -2.71 -14.33 19.82
C GLN A 309 -2.22 -15.14 21.02
N VAL A 310 -2.12 -16.46 20.87
CA VAL A 310 -1.59 -17.33 21.92
C VAL A 310 -0.11 -17.03 22.16
N ARG A 311 0.72 -16.94 21.11
CA ARG A 311 2.15 -16.62 21.23
C ARG A 311 2.40 -15.25 21.86
N THR A 312 1.56 -14.24 21.58
CA THR A 312 1.67 -12.92 22.19
C THR A 312 1.58 -13.00 23.71
N ILE A 313 0.72 -13.87 24.25
CA ILE A 313 0.53 -13.96 25.70
C ILE A 313 1.54 -14.90 26.35
N ILE A 314 1.71 -16.12 25.82
CA ILE A 314 2.54 -17.15 26.49
C ILE A 314 4.02 -17.10 26.10
N ARG A 315 4.36 -16.38 25.01
CA ARG A 315 5.73 -16.21 24.49
C ARG A 315 6.47 -17.53 24.20
N LYS A 316 5.74 -18.57 23.82
CA LYS A 316 6.24 -19.91 23.45
C LYS A 316 5.55 -20.42 22.19
N ARG A 317 6.20 -21.27 21.40
CA ARG A 317 5.65 -21.98 20.24
C ARG A 317 4.98 -23.28 20.67
N VAL A 318 4.19 -23.88 19.78
CA VAL A 318 3.54 -25.18 20.05
C VAL A 318 4.59 -26.22 20.44
N PHE A 319 5.67 -26.35 19.67
CA PHE A 319 6.76 -27.30 19.96
C PHE A 319 7.46 -27.10 21.32
N ASP A 320 7.40 -25.90 21.90
CA ASP A 320 8.03 -25.64 23.20
C ASP A 320 7.19 -26.19 24.36
N ILE A 321 5.91 -26.49 24.12
CA ILE A 321 4.95 -26.92 25.14
C ILE A 321 4.24 -28.24 24.80
N ASP A 322 4.39 -28.72 23.57
CA ASP A 322 3.89 -30.00 23.08
C ASP A 322 4.75 -31.13 23.66
N GLN A 323 4.37 -31.58 24.85
CA GLN A 323 5.00 -32.70 25.54
C GLN A 323 4.31 -34.00 25.14
N PRO A 324 5.00 -35.17 25.16
CA PRO A 324 4.44 -36.48 24.82
C PRO A 324 3.37 -37.00 25.82
N THR A 325 2.87 -36.15 26.70
CA THR A 325 1.78 -36.44 27.64
C THR A 325 0.42 -36.21 26.98
N THR A 326 -0.58 -37.04 27.29
CA THR A 326 -1.97 -36.86 26.81
C THR A 326 -2.74 -35.74 27.51
N THR A 327 -2.11 -35.04 28.44
CA THR A 327 -2.73 -34.00 29.26
C THR A 327 -2.62 -32.63 28.60
N PHE A 328 -3.69 -31.84 28.69
CA PHE A 328 -3.75 -30.48 28.18
C PHE A 328 -2.62 -29.60 28.77
N PRO A 329 -1.91 -28.76 27.98
CA PRO A 329 -0.78 -27.98 28.48
C PRO A 329 -1.18 -27.00 29.59
N GLN A 330 -0.62 -27.17 30.79
CA GLN A 330 -0.95 -26.35 31.96
C GLN A 330 -0.69 -24.86 31.73
N ILE A 331 0.36 -24.51 30.97
CA ILE A 331 0.69 -23.13 30.63
C ILE A 331 -0.43 -22.40 29.86
N LEU A 332 -1.27 -23.12 29.12
CA LEU A 332 -2.43 -22.54 28.47
C LEU A 332 -3.59 -22.30 29.46
N LYS A 333 -3.63 -23.05 30.57
CA LYS A 333 -4.57 -22.78 31.68
C LYS A 333 -4.15 -21.56 32.50
N ASP A 334 -2.88 -21.17 32.45
CA ASP A 334 -2.42 -19.94 33.11
C ASP A 334 -3.04 -18.68 32.50
N LEU A 335 -3.59 -18.76 31.28
CA LEU A 335 -4.36 -17.68 30.64
C LEU A 335 -5.66 -17.36 31.40
N LEU A 336 -6.15 -18.30 32.21
CA LEU A 336 -7.41 -18.14 32.94
C LEU A 336 -7.26 -17.17 34.10
N ASN A 337 -8.39 -16.58 34.48
CA ASN A 337 -8.53 -15.61 35.56
C ASN A 337 -7.76 -14.30 35.37
N GLN A 338 -7.35 -14.00 34.14
CA GLN A 338 -6.70 -12.75 33.77
C GLN A 338 -7.61 -11.90 32.88
N ASN A 339 -7.41 -10.59 32.96
CA ASN A 339 -8.13 -9.60 32.17
C ASN A 339 -7.39 -9.35 30.85
N TYR A 340 -8.14 -9.23 29.76
CA TYR A 340 -7.63 -9.01 28.42
C TYR A 340 -8.46 -7.98 27.68
N THR A 341 -7.79 -7.22 26.83
CA THR A 341 -8.43 -6.46 25.75
C THR A 341 -8.28 -7.28 24.49
N VAL A 342 -9.40 -7.67 23.90
CA VAL A 342 -9.43 -8.55 22.74
C VAL A 342 -10.11 -7.82 21.60
N LYS A 343 -9.44 -7.80 20.45
CA LYS A 343 -10.04 -7.40 19.19
C LYS A 343 -10.63 -8.64 18.52
N ILE A 344 -11.94 -8.64 18.30
CA ILE A 344 -12.66 -9.76 17.70
C ILE A 344 -13.23 -9.36 16.34
N LEU A 345 -13.22 -10.30 15.40
CA LEU A 345 -13.89 -10.17 14.11
C LEU A 345 -15.33 -10.67 14.26
N ILE A 346 -16.29 -9.83 13.88
CA ILE A 346 -17.69 -10.19 13.76
C ILE A 346 -17.89 -10.77 12.36
N SER A 347 -18.22 -12.05 12.25
CA SER A 347 -18.43 -12.73 10.97
C SER A 347 -19.91 -12.95 10.67
N ASP A 348 -20.20 -13.35 9.43
CA ASP A 348 -21.56 -13.69 9.00
C ASP A 348 -22.21 -14.78 9.86
N VAL A 349 -21.47 -15.76 10.34
CA VAL A 349 -21.98 -16.82 11.22
C VAL A 349 -22.33 -16.32 12.61
N ASN A 350 -21.67 -15.26 13.11
CA ASN A 350 -22.00 -14.67 14.40
C ASN A 350 -23.34 -13.94 14.36
N VAL A 351 -23.60 -13.22 13.27
CA VAL A 351 -24.81 -12.41 13.12
C VAL A 351 -25.99 -13.19 12.54
N LEU A 352 -25.76 -13.99 11.48
CA LEU A 352 -26.84 -14.66 10.73
C LEU A 352 -27.22 -16.02 11.31
N LYS A 353 -26.28 -16.71 11.98
CA LYS A 353 -26.48 -18.05 12.55
C LYS A 353 -26.40 -18.08 14.07
N ASP A 354 -26.26 -16.92 14.70
CA ASP A 354 -26.17 -16.75 16.15
C ASP A 354 -25.07 -17.60 16.82
N VAL A 355 -23.96 -17.85 16.09
CA VAL A 355 -22.83 -18.62 16.63
C VAL A 355 -22.04 -17.74 17.59
N LYS A 356 -21.95 -18.14 18.87
CA LYS A 356 -21.27 -17.36 19.93
C LYS A 356 -19.75 -17.60 20.04
N LEU A 357 -19.13 -18.12 18.97
CA LEU A 357 -17.69 -18.30 18.83
C LEU A 357 -17.12 -17.22 17.91
N TYR A 358 -16.30 -16.33 18.46
CA TYR A 358 -15.72 -15.18 17.76
C TYR A 358 -14.23 -15.38 17.50
N LEU A 359 -13.73 -14.92 16.36
CA LEU A 359 -12.31 -15.00 16.03
C LEU A 359 -11.56 -13.80 16.62
N ALA A 360 -10.57 -14.04 17.47
CA ALA A 360 -9.67 -12.95 17.88
C ALA A 360 -8.70 -12.61 16.75
N THR A 361 -8.67 -11.33 16.37
CA THR A 361 -7.69 -10.79 15.43
C THR A 361 -6.53 -10.15 16.17
N ASN A 362 -6.72 -9.66 17.40
CA ASN A 362 -5.64 -9.16 18.26
C ASN A 362 -5.95 -9.33 19.75
N ILE A 363 -4.92 -9.29 20.60
CA ILE A 363 -5.06 -9.46 22.05
C ILE A 363 -3.91 -8.79 22.80
N CYS A 364 -4.22 -8.18 23.95
CA CYS A 364 -3.23 -7.78 24.95
C CYS A 364 -3.74 -8.03 26.37
N LYS A 365 -2.81 -8.15 27.31
CA LYS A 365 -3.11 -8.39 28.73
C LYS A 365 -3.46 -7.06 29.41
N GLY A 366 -4.53 -7.07 30.22
CA GLY A 366 -5.10 -5.88 30.86
C GLY A 366 -6.21 -5.23 30.04
N PHE A 367 -6.92 -4.29 30.67
CA PHE A 367 -7.93 -3.45 30.01
C PHE A 367 -7.27 -2.17 29.52
N HIS A 368 -7.34 -1.92 28.22
CA HIS A 368 -6.76 -0.76 27.55
C HIS A 368 -7.83 -0.08 26.70
N ASP A 369 -7.93 1.24 26.83
CA ASP A 369 -8.83 2.05 26.02
C ASP A 369 -8.11 2.43 24.71
N LEU A 370 -8.59 1.88 23.60
CA LEU A 370 -7.99 2.04 22.27
C LEU A 370 -8.81 2.98 21.36
N ALA A 371 -9.76 3.73 21.92
CA ALA A 371 -10.58 4.71 21.22
C ALA A 371 -10.66 6.04 22.01
N VAL A 372 -10.64 7.15 21.27
CA VAL A 372 -10.78 8.57 21.66
C VAL A 372 -9.48 9.34 21.92
N HIS A 373 -8.94 9.93 20.86
CA HIS A 373 -8.40 11.29 20.92
C HIS A 373 -8.95 12.10 19.74
N GLU A 374 -10.15 12.65 19.91
CA GLU A 374 -10.52 13.96 19.37
C GLU A 374 -11.84 14.44 19.98
N SER A 375 -11.75 15.26 21.03
CA SER A 375 -12.57 16.46 21.27
C SER A 375 -12.39 16.92 22.72
N GLU A 376 -11.49 17.87 22.93
CA GLU A 376 -11.79 19.01 23.79
C GLU A 376 -10.81 20.14 23.46
N THR A 377 -11.31 21.12 22.72
CA THR A 377 -10.69 22.43 22.55
C THR A 377 -10.68 23.12 23.91
N LYS A 378 -9.62 22.94 24.68
CA LYS A 378 -9.21 23.88 25.73
C LYS A 378 -7.76 24.25 25.46
N GLN A 379 -7.51 25.56 25.34
CA GLN A 379 -6.17 26.13 25.42
C GLN A 379 -5.46 25.58 26.66
N ALA A 380 -4.54 24.64 26.44
CA ALA A 380 -3.51 24.21 27.37
C ALA A 380 -2.38 23.58 26.55
N ASP A 381 -1.29 24.34 26.42
CA ASP A 381 0.10 23.96 26.19
C ASP A 381 0.42 22.75 25.30
N HIS A 382 1.00 23.05 24.13
CA HIS A 382 1.98 22.24 23.40
C HIS A 382 1.91 20.72 23.62
N ALA A 383 1.16 20.01 22.77
CA ALA A 383 1.53 18.62 22.46
C ALA A 383 2.93 18.65 21.85
N GLN A 384 3.95 18.38 22.67
CA GLN A 384 5.34 18.22 22.26
C GLN A 384 5.45 16.95 21.40
N GLY A 385 5.09 17.06 20.11
CA GLY A 385 5.56 16.13 19.10
C GLY A 385 7.09 16.15 19.10
N GLY A 386 7.71 14.99 19.30
CA GLY A 386 9.17 14.85 19.42
C GLY A 386 9.68 13.63 18.66
N ARG A 387 10.95 13.66 18.24
CA ARG A 387 11.62 12.53 17.58
C ARG A 387 12.48 11.76 18.58
N ILE A 388 12.36 10.44 18.59
CA ILE A 388 13.20 9.56 19.43
C ILE A 388 13.64 8.35 18.62
N GLN A 389 14.86 7.89 18.85
CA GLN A 389 15.39 6.71 18.19
C GLN A 389 14.87 5.44 18.89
N ALA A 390 14.43 4.46 18.10
CA ALA A 390 14.17 3.10 18.57
C ALA A 390 15.26 2.14 18.08
N TYR A 391 15.77 1.29 18.97
CA TYR A 391 16.79 0.29 18.69
C TYR A 391 16.27 -1.12 18.96
N ILE A 392 16.44 -2.00 17.96
CA ILE A 392 16.07 -3.41 18.05
C ILE A 392 17.35 -4.25 18.19
N PRO A 393 17.60 -4.89 19.35
CA PRO A 393 18.72 -5.78 19.52
C PRO A 393 18.72 -6.91 18.48
N ARG A 394 19.89 -7.23 17.92
CA ARG A 394 20.04 -8.24 16.86
C ARG A 394 19.38 -9.59 17.20
N GLN A 395 19.40 -9.97 18.48
CA GLN A 395 18.84 -11.24 18.97
C GLN A 395 17.32 -11.34 18.74
N ILE A 396 16.62 -10.21 18.73
CA ILE A 396 15.16 -10.15 18.62
C ILE A 396 14.68 -9.50 17.31
N ARG A 397 15.59 -9.11 16.42
CA ARG A 397 15.29 -8.48 15.12
C ARG A 397 14.21 -9.24 14.35
N HIS A 398 14.33 -10.56 14.26
CA HIS A 398 13.38 -11.45 13.59
C HIS A 398 11.94 -11.38 14.13
N GLN A 399 11.71 -10.80 15.32
CA GLN A 399 10.36 -10.62 15.88
C GLN A 399 9.67 -9.38 15.30
N PHE A 400 10.42 -8.42 14.76
CA PHE A 400 9.93 -7.11 14.37
C PHE A 400 10.17 -6.77 12.89
N GLU A 401 11.16 -7.41 12.25
CA GLU A 401 11.61 -7.08 10.89
C GLU A 401 10.47 -7.15 9.84
N ASP A 402 9.59 -8.15 9.95
CA ASP A 402 8.44 -8.27 9.04
C ASP A 402 7.18 -7.52 9.54
N HIS A 403 7.25 -6.83 10.68
CA HIS A 403 6.09 -6.26 11.38
C HIS A 403 6.11 -4.73 11.46
N ILE A 404 7.29 -4.11 11.34
CA ILE A 404 7.47 -2.66 11.28
C ILE A 404 7.77 -2.30 9.83
N ILE A 405 6.77 -1.75 9.17
CA ILE A 405 6.84 -1.29 7.78
C ILE A 405 7.04 0.22 7.84
N GLU A 406 8.00 0.70 7.07
CA GLU A 406 8.28 2.13 6.96
C GLU A 406 7.06 2.88 6.41
N GLY A 407 6.72 4.01 7.04
CA GLY A 407 5.54 4.82 6.69
C GLY A 407 4.27 4.50 7.48
N GLU A 408 4.19 3.36 8.16
CA GLU A 408 3.02 2.98 8.95
C GLU A 408 3.09 3.53 10.39
N THR A 409 1.93 3.73 11.02
CA THR A 409 1.84 4.19 12.42
C THR A 409 1.53 3.04 13.37
N TYR A 410 2.24 3.03 14.50
CA TYR A 410 2.16 1.98 15.50
C TYR A 410 2.03 2.50 16.93
N ASP A 411 1.18 1.85 17.72
CA ASP A 411 1.27 1.88 19.18
C ASP A 411 2.35 0.90 19.62
N VAL A 412 3.42 1.43 20.21
CA VAL A 412 4.54 0.63 20.71
C VAL A 412 4.48 0.61 22.22
N ASN A 413 4.29 -0.58 22.79
CA ASN A 413 4.15 -0.81 24.22
C ASN A 413 5.26 -1.71 24.75
N ASN A 414 5.48 -1.70 26.08
CA ASN A 414 6.42 -2.59 26.78
C ASN A 414 7.87 -2.50 26.27
N PHE A 415 8.29 -1.31 25.83
CA PHE A 415 9.68 -1.02 25.50
C PHE A 415 10.45 -0.52 26.73
N VAL A 416 11.79 -0.49 26.64
CA VAL A 416 12.64 0.07 27.70
C VAL A 416 13.24 1.37 27.21
N VAL A 417 13.13 2.43 28.01
CA VAL A 417 13.87 3.67 27.77
C VAL A 417 15.28 3.53 28.34
N ARG A 418 16.29 3.80 27.52
CA ARG A 418 17.71 3.77 27.89
C ARG A 418 18.32 5.14 27.67
N ARG A 419 19.35 5.45 28.45
CA ARG A 419 20.21 6.61 28.17
C ARG A 419 21.37 6.19 27.27
N TYR A 420 21.74 7.07 26.36
CA TYR A 420 22.98 6.90 25.61
C TYR A 420 24.18 7.01 26.54
N SER A 421 25.25 6.25 26.26
CA SER A 421 26.53 6.48 26.94
C SER A 421 27.23 7.71 26.36
N ASP A 422 28.10 8.35 27.13
CA ASP A 422 28.83 9.55 26.70
C ASP A 422 29.71 9.30 25.47
N MET A 423 30.12 8.05 25.23
CA MET A 423 30.94 7.62 24.10
C MET A 423 30.14 7.10 22.89
N GLN A 424 28.81 7.19 22.91
CA GLN A 424 27.98 6.67 21.81
C GLN A 424 27.81 7.68 20.67
N PHE A 425 28.33 7.30 19.50
CA PHE A 425 28.28 8.04 18.23
C PHE A 425 27.07 7.63 17.36
N GLY A 426 26.77 8.41 16.34
CA GLY A 426 25.74 8.10 15.33
C GLY A 426 24.31 8.10 15.86
N ARG A 427 23.99 9.04 16.76
CA ARG A 427 22.63 9.21 17.29
C ARG A 427 21.76 9.93 16.27
N CYS A 428 20.55 9.45 16.02
CA CYS A 428 19.66 10.09 15.03
C CYS A 428 19.10 11.44 15.53
N PHE A 429 18.99 11.62 16.86
CA PHE A 429 18.37 12.80 17.47
C PHE A 429 19.13 13.27 18.71
N ALA A 430 18.94 14.53 19.09
CA ALA A 430 19.60 15.19 20.23
C ALA A 430 19.19 14.66 21.62
N SER A 431 18.21 13.76 21.69
CA SER A 431 17.73 13.19 22.96
C SER A 431 18.85 12.45 23.72
N ASP A 432 18.86 12.57 25.04
CA ASP A 432 19.75 11.80 25.93
C ASP A 432 19.26 10.35 26.11
N ILE A 433 18.01 10.08 25.69
CA ILE A 433 17.36 8.78 25.77
C ILE A 433 17.03 8.19 24.39
N TYR A 434 16.91 6.88 24.36
CA TYR A 434 16.39 6.12 23.22
C TYR A 434 15.51 4.98 23.70
N ILE A 435 14.64 4.53 22.81
CA ILE A 435 13.79 3.38 23.03
C ILE A 435 14.58 2.13 22.63
N GLN A 436 14.68 1.16 23.52
CA GLN A 436 15.20 -0.18 23.22
C GLN A 436 14.04 -1.17 23.24
N LEU A 437 13.74 -1.76 22.07
CA LEU A 437 12.77 -2.84 22.00
C LEU A 437 13.37 -4.09 22.64
N ASN A 438 12.51 -4.86 23.29
CA ASN A 438 12.85 -6.09 23.97
C ASN A 438 11.83 -7.19 23.59
N HIS A 439 12.04 -8.41 24.06
CA HIS A 439 11.17 -9.56 23.73
C HIS A 439 9.72 -9.44 24.24
N MET A 440 9.45 -8.49 25.14
CA MET A 440 8.13 -8.14 25.65
C MET A 440 7.49 -6.98 24.89
N THR A 441 8.24 -6.25 24.07
CA THR A 441 7.73 -5.13 23.30
C THR A 441 6.61 -5.59 22.37
N GLU A 442 5.51 -4.85 22.40
CA GLU A 442 4.33 -5.05 21.57
C GLU A 442 4.24 -3.89 20.59
N VAL A 443 4.07 -4.21 19.31
CA VAL A 443 3.92 -3.23 18.24
C VAL A 443 2.55 -3.48 17.62
N LEU A 444 1.66 -2.50 17.72
CA LEU A 444 0.28 -2.59 17.29
C LEU A 444 0.06 -1.58 16.16
N LEU A 445 -0.29 -2.07 14.97
CA LEU A 445 -0.66 -1.18 13.87
C LEU A 445 -1.97 -0.46 14.24
N THR A 446 -1.91 0.85 14.35
CA THR A 446 -3.06 1.70 14.72
C THR A 446 -3.79 2.25 13.50
N GLY A 447 -3.12 2.30 12.36
CA GLY A 447 -3.58 3.01 11.15
C GLY A 447 -3.06 4.43 11.11
N ASP A 448 -3.26 5.12 9.99
CA ASP A 448 -2.73 6.47 9.77
C ASP A 448 -3.28 7.46 10.80
N VAL A 449 -2.40 8.30 11.32
CA VAL A 449 -2.76 9.40 12.22
C VAL A 449 -2.37 10.73 11.58
N ASP A 450 -3.30 11.68 11.52
CA ASP A 450 -3.11 12.95 10.81
C ASP A 450 -2.09 13.89 11.48
N TYR A 451 -1.65 13.55 12.69
CA TYR A 451 -0.72 14.36 13.48
C TYR A 451 0.74 13.86 13.47
N ILE A 452 1.04 12.71 12.85
CA ILE A 452 2.42 12.24 12.64
C ILE A 452 2.81 12.50 11.19
N PRO A 453 3.66 13.50 10.92
CA PRO A 453 4.15 13.75 9.56
C PRO A 453 4.96 12.56 9.03
N PRO A 454 4.81 12.19 7.74
CA PRO A 454 5.49 11.03 7.15
C PRO A 454 7.01 11.18 7.14
N HIS A 455 7.51 12.41 6.97
CA HIS A 455 8.93 12.74 7.05
C HIS A 455 9.14 14.02 7.86
N VAL A 456 10.14 14.02 8.75
CA VAL A 456 10.54 15.20 9.53
C VAL A 456 12.05 15.34 9.44
N PHE A 457 12.49 16.31 8.65
CA PHE A 457 13.91 16.60 8.45
C PHE A 457 14.38 17.76 9.34
N GLN A 458 15.60 17.66 9.84
CA GLN A 458 16.34 18.76 10.45
C GLN A 458 17.65 18.95 9.68
N PHE A 459 17.60 19.82 8.69
CA PHE A 459 18.73 20.04 7.79
C PHE A 459 19.92 20.68 8.50
N THR A 460 21.10 20.17 8.17
CA THR A 460 22.41 20.72 8.50
C THR A 460 22.99 21.33 7.24
N ASP A 461 23.37 22.61 7.30
CA ASP A 461 23.96 23.31 6.16
C ASP A 461 25.29 22.67 5.76
N LEU A 462 25.57 22.55 4.46
CA LEU A 462 26.78 21.88 3.99
C LEU A 462 28.06 22.61 4.43
N SER A 463 27.96 23.92 4.68
CA SER A 463 29.04 24.74 5.24
C SER A 463 29.49 24.31 6.65
N THR A 464 28.62 23.64 7.41
CA THR A 464 28.89 23.21 8.81
C THR A 464 29.39 21.77 8.93
N LEU A 465 29.63 21.09 7.79
CA LEU A 465 30.03 19.67 7.78
C LEU A 465 31.36 19.39 8.49
N MET A 466 32.28 20.34 8.52
CA MET A 466 33.53 20.19 9.28
C MET A 466 33.28 20.03 10.78
N GLU A 467 32.33 20.79 11.33
CA GLU A 467 31.94 20.72 12.73
C GLU A 467 31.20 19.41 13.01
N ALA A 468 30.21 19.07 12.17
CA ALA A 468 29.47 17.81 12.28
C ALA A 468 30.38 16.57 12.22
N ALA A 469 31.38 16.57 11.34
CA ALA A 469 32.37 15.49 11.22
C ALA A 469 33.36 15.43 12.39
N SER A 470 33.68 16.58 13.00
CA SER A 470 34.56 16.66 14.17
C SER A 470 33.86 16.16 15.44
N GLU A 471 32.58 16.49 15.60
CA GLU A 471 31.77 15.99 16.71
C GLU A 471 31.42 14.51 16.54
N ASN A 472 31.00 14.11 15.32
CA ASN A 472 30.59 12.76 14.94
C ASN A 472 29.56 12.11 15.91
N LYS A 473 28.84 12.94 16.67
CA LYS A 473 27.92 12.47 17.71
C LYS A 473 26.55 12.16 17.15
N PHE A 474 26.11 12.94 16.17
CA PHE A 474 24.78 12.86 15.58
C PHE A 474 24.85 12.51 14.10
N LEU A 475 23.82 11.83 13.63
CA LEU A 475 23.51 11.74 12.21
C LEU A 475 22.76 13.00 11.81
N ILE A 476 22.99 13.45 10.60
CA ILE A 476 22.47 14.71 10.09
C ILE A 476 21.58 14.48 8.87
N ASP A 477 20.61 15.37 8.69
CA ASP A 477 19.85 15.45 7.45
C ASP A 477 20.49 16.56 6.60
N VAL A 478 20.66 16.33 5.30
CA VAL A 478 21.16 17.34 4.36
C VAL A 478 20.28 17.38 3.12
N VAL A 479 20.31 18.51 2.42
CA VAL A 479 19.67 18.69 1.13
C VAL A 479 20.66 19.34 0.18
N GLY A 480 20.69 18.89 -1.08
CA GLY A 480 21.55 19.51 -2.08
C GLY A 480 21.25 19.04 -3.49
N ILE A 481 21.71 19.82 -4.45
CA ILE A 481 21.64 19.56 -5.88
C ILE A 481 22.77 18.60 -6.25
N LEU A 482 22.44 17.49 -6.92
CA LEU A 482 23.41 16.52 -7.44
C LEU A 482 24.21 17.15 -8.59
N GLU A 483 25.53 17.30 -8.42
CA GLU A 483 26.43 17.90 -9.43
C GLU A 483 27.19 16.86 -10.25
N HIS A 484 27.89 15.96 -9.56
CA HIS A 484 28.77 14.97 -10.16
C HIS A 484 28.57 13.61 -9.49
N HIS A 485 28.67 12.53 -10.24
CA HIS A 485 28.69 11.17 -9.71
C HIS A 485 29.64 10.30 -10.52
N ASP A 486 30.29 9.37 -9.83
CA ASP A 486 31.07 8.30 -10.44
C ASP A 486 30.15 7.09 -10.72
N PRO A 487 30.46 6.25 -11.73
CA PRO A 487 29.78 4.96 -11.87
C PRO A 487 29.90 4.11 -10.61
N ILE A 488 28.88 3.28 -10.35
CA ILE A 488 28.94 2.35 -9.22
C ILE A 488 30.20 1.46 -9.33
N SER A 489 30.92 1.34 -8.22
CA SER A 489 32.18 0.62 -8.14
C SER A 489 32.10 -0.49 -7.09
N THR A 490 32.78 -1.61 -7.33
CA THR A 490 32.89 -2.70 -6.35
C THR A 490 34.30 -2.77 -5.79
N PHE A 491 34.44 -2.89 -4.47
CA PHE A 491 35.72 -3.07 -3.81
C PHE A 491 35.64 -4.21 -2.79
N ARG A 492 36.81 -4.73 -2.36
CA ARG A 492 36.88 -5.66 -1.24
C ARG A 492 37.30 -4.94 0.03
N ASN A 493 36.52 -5.11 1.10
CA ASN A 493 36.87 -4.55 2.40
C ASN A 493 38.01 -5.36 3.06
N ARG A 494 38.46 -4.90 4.23
CA ARG A 494 39.51 -5.58 5.04
C ARG A 494 39.16 -7.01 5.46
N TYR A 495 37.89 -7.41 5.36
CA TYR A 495 37.38 -8.75 5.66
C TYR A 495 37.20 -9.60 4.40
N ASN A 496 37.72 -9.15 3.25
CA ASN A 496 37.60 -9.80 1.95
C ASN A 496 36.14 -9.97 1.47
N GLN A 497 35.23 -9.15 1.98
CA GLN A 497 33.85 -9.08 1.49
C GLN A 497 33.77 -8.10 0.33
N GLN A 498 33.07 -8.50 -0.74
CA GLN A 498 32.74 -7.61 -1.84
C GLN A 498 31.70 -6.59 -1.37
N LYS A 499 31.94 -5.32 -1.68
CA LYS A 499 31.14 -4.17 -1.28
C LYS A 499 30.91 -3.28 -2.49
N SER A 500 29.69 -2.75 -2.64
CA SER A 500 29.34 -1.78 -3.68
C SER A 500 29.52 -0.36 -3.11
N CYS A 501 29.96 0.60 -3.94
CA CYS A 501 30.20 1.98 -3.56
C CYS A 501 29.78 2.91 -4.69
N PHE A 502 28.93 3.88 -4.38
CA PHE A 502 28.53 4.96 -5.27
C PHE A 502 28.99 6.29 -4.67
N ARG A 503 29.80 7.03 -5.42
CA ARG A 503 30.38 8.32 -4.99
C ARG A 503 29.76 9.45 -5.79
N PHE A 504 29.32 10.49 -5.11
CA PHE A 504 28.73 11.66 -5.74
C PHE A 504 28.93 12.93 -4.92
N THR A 505 28.61 14.07 -5.53
CA THR A 505 28.73 15.40 -4.92
C THR A 505 27.37 16.08 -4.96
N ILE A 506 26.96 16.64 -3.82
CA ILE A 506 25.80 17.52 -3.70
C ILE A 506 26.24 18.96 -3.39
N ASN A 507 25.48 19.95 -3.82
CA ASN A 507 25.77 21.38 -3.57
C ASN A 507 24.49 22.12 -3.15
N ASP A 508 24.61 23.04 -2.20
CA ASP A 508 23.51 23.87 -1.69
C ASP A 508 23.51 25.30 -2.28
N MET A 509 24.15 25.49 -3.44
CA MET A 509 24.48 26.75 -4.10
C MET A 509 25.66 27.53 -3.51
N HIS A 510 26.17 27.13 -2.34
CA HIS A 510 27.27 27.81 -1.67
C HIS A 510 28.46 26.88 -1.41
N THR A 511 28.17 25.63 -1.03
CA THR A 511 29.15 24.64 -0.60
C THR A 511 28.81 23.28 -1.20
N SER A 512 29.83 22.58 -1.70
CA SER A 512 29.69 21.20 -2.16
C SER A 512 30.13 20.21 -1.09
N ALA A 513 29.46 19.06 -1.03
CA ALA A 513 29.76 17.96 -0.13
C ALA A 513 29.87 16.64 -0.90
N GLU A 514 30.92 15.88 -0.63
CA GLU A 514 31.10 14.54 -1.20
C GLU A 514 30.37 13.50 -0.36
N VAL A 515 29.63 12.62 -1.03
CA VAL A 515 28.80 11.57 -0.45
C VAL A 515 29.24 10.20 -0.97
N LEU A 516 29.29 9.22 -0.08
CA LEU A 516 29.56 7.83 -0.40
C LEU A 516 28.43 6.93 0.13
N PHE A 517 27.67 6.34 -0.79
CA PHE A 517 26.73 5.28 -0.46
C PHE A 517 27.36 3.91 -0.69
N TYR A 518 27.08 2.98 0.21
CA TYR A 518 27.60 1.62 0.20
C TYR A 518 26.48 0.58 0.11
N ASP A 519 26.82 -0.57 -0.49
CA ASP A 519 25.99 -1.77 -0.59
C ASP A 519 24.63 -1.51 -1.26
N GLU A 520 23.55 -2.06 -0.71
CA GLU A 520 22.17 -1.94 -1.24
C GLU A 520 21.77 -0.49 -1.53
N MET A 521 22.12 0.45 -0.63
CA MET A 521 21.83 1.86 -0.84
C MET A 521 22.57 2.47 -2.04
N ALA A 522 23.77 1.96 -2.35
CA ALA A 522 24.52 2.40 -3.52
C ALA A 522 23.79 1.97 -4.82
N GLU A 523 23.29 0.74 -4.84
CA GLU A 523 22.58 0.14 -5.97
C GLU A 523 21.20 0.78 -6.16
N GLU A 524 20.45 0.99 -5.09
CA GLU A 524 19.17 1.69 -5.10
C GLU A 524 19.30 3.15 -5.57
N PHE A 525 20.34 3.85 -5.11
CA PHE A 525 20.56 5.24 -5.49
C PHE A 525 21.01 5.41 -6.95
N ASP A 526 21.87 4.51 -7.44
CA ASP A 526 22.27 4.47 -8.86
C ASP A 526 21.04 4.27 -9.76
N GLN A 527 20.18 3.30 -9.42
CA GLN A 527 18.93 3.07 -10.12
C GLN A 527 17.98 4.28 -10.02
N ALA A 528 17.84 4.89 -8.83
CA ALA A 528 16.97 6.03 -8.63
C ALA A 528 17.42 7.30 -9.39
N ILE A 529 18.74 7.51 -9.55
CA ILE A 529 19.28 8.56 -10.41
C ILE A 529 18.95 8.27 -11.88
N HIS A 530 19.07 7.01 -12.32
CA HIS A 530 18.74 6.60 -13.68
C HIS A 530 17.25 6.82 -14.01
N ASP A 531 16.38 6.53 -13.05
CA ASP A 531 14.93 6.65 -13.17
C ASP A 531 14.41 8.09 -12.94
N ALA A 532 15.26 9.01 -12.48
CA ALA A 532 14.87 10.37 -12.15
C ALA A 532 14.46 11.15 -13.42
N VAL A 533 13.17 11.48 -13.51
CA VAL A 533 12.61 12.24 -14.64
C VAL A 533 12.71 13.76 -14.48
N GLN A 534 13.04 14.25 -13.29
CA GLN A 534 13.04 15.68 -12.95
C GLN A 534 14.47 16.15 -12.69
N HIS A 535 14.88 17.18 -13.42
CA HIS A 535 16.19 17.81 -13.32
C HIS A 535 16.08 19.30 -12.91
N PRO A 536 17.11 19.87 -12.27
CA PRO A 536 18.25 19.15 -11.68
C PRO A 536 17.78 18.21 -10.56
N ILE A 537 18.56 17.15 -10.32
CA ILE A 537 18.25 16.18 -9.25
C ILE A 537 18.61 16.83 -7.92
N ILE A 538 17.62 17.04 -7.07
CA ILE A 538 17.82 17.52 -5.70
C ILE A 538 17.56 16.35 -4.77
N VAL A 539 18.52 16.09 -3.89
CA VAL A 539 18.51 14.93 -2.99
C VAL A 539 18.41 15.41 -1.56
N ILE A 540 17.41 14.92 -0.84
CA ILE A 540 17.44 14.92 0.63
C ILE A 540 18.10 13.62 1.07
N ILE A 541 19.11 13.71 1.93
CA ILE A 541 19.72 12.56 2.59
C ILE A 541 19.47 12.71 4.08
N SER A 542 18.63 11.85 4.64
CA SER A 542 18.32 11.89 6.06
C SER A 542 19.17 10.91 6.86
N SER A 543 19.54 11.29 8.08
CA SER A 543 20.30 10.48 9.03
C SER A 543 21.59 9.89 8.42
N CYS A 544 22.33 10.71 7.68
CA CYS A 544 23.67 10.36 7.18
C CYS A 544 24.75 10.67 8.21
N GLN A 545 25.89 9.98 8.11
CA GLN A 545 27.05 10.23 8.95
C GLN A 545 28.03 11.16 8.26
N ALA A 546 28.34 12.29 8.91
CA ALA A 546 29.48 13.13 8.55
C ALA A 546 30.75 12.60 9.25
N GLN A 547 31.81 12.33 8.50
CA GLN A 547 33.08 11.86 9.06
C GLN A 547 34.27 12.31 8.19
N PHE A 548 35.44 12.45 8.80
CA PHE A 548 36.67 12.73 8.05
C PHE A 548 37.14 11.52 7.27
N PHE A 549 37.35 11.72 5.97
CA PHE A 549 38.04 10.75 5.12
C PHE A 549 39.11 11.46 4.31
N ARG A 550 40.38 11.15 4.61
CA ARG A 550 41.56 11.80 4.01
C ARG A 550 41.50 13.33 4.12
N ASP A 551 41.30 13.82 5.35
CA ASP A 551 41.33 15.24 5.74
C ASP A 551 40.20 16.13 5.16
N ALA A 552 39.17 15.53 4.55
CA ALA A 552 37.94 16.22 4.15
C ALA A 552 36.72 15.58 4.83
N PRO A 553 35.71 16.37 5.25
CA PRO A 553 34.44 15.84 5.73
C PRO A 553 33.68 15.22 4.56
N LYS A 554 33.21 13.99 4.73
CA LYS A 554 32.38 13.28 3.76
C LYS A 554 31.13 12.73 4.43
N LEU A 555 30.08 12.60 3.64
CA LEU A 555 28.82 12.00 4.06
C LEU A 555 28.80 10.52 3.67
N SER A 556 28.24 9.68 4.54
CA SER A 556 28.10 8.25 4.28
C SER A 556 26.85 7.66 4.92
N ASN A 557 26.38 6.54 4.39
CA ASN A 557 25.19 5.88 4.90
C ASN A 557 25.46 4.94 6.09
N LEU A 558 24.49 4.90 6.99
CA LEU A 558 24.32 3.94 8.08
C LEU A 558 22.92 3.31 7.97
N PRO A 559 22.59 2.27 8.78
CA PRO A 559 21.26 1.63 8.70
C PRO A 559 20.05 2.58 8.78
N PRO A 560 20.08 3.69 9.55
CA PRO A 560 18.97 4.66 9.58
C PRO A 560 18.91 5.60 8.37
N THR A 561 19.95 5.64 7.53
CA THR A 561 20.01 6.60 6.42
C THR A 561 18.90 6.31 5.40
N ARG A 562 18.29 7.36 4.87
CA ARG A 562 17.36 7.30 3.72
C ARG A 562 17.71 8.42 2.75
N PHE A 563 17.42 8.22 1.47
CA PHE A 563 17.53 9.27 0.47
C PHE A 563 16.17 9.49 -0.19
N PHE A 564 15.95 10.71 -0.67
CA PHE A 564 14.75 11.10 -1.38
C PHE A 564 15.16 11.95 -2.58
N ILE A 565 14.80 11.52 -3.79
CA ILE A 565 15.06 12.26 -5.03
C ILE A 565 13.84 13.12 -5.35
N ASN A 566 14.06 14.43 -5.44
CA ASN A 566 13.04 15.44 -5.75
C ASN A 566 11.72 15.30 -4.97
N PRO A 567 11.74 15.09 -3.64
CA PRO A 567 10.50 15.01 -2.87
C PRO A 567 9.80 16.37 -2.85
N ASN A 568 8.47 16.35 -2.70
CA ASN A 568 7.67 17.56 -2.48
C ASN A 568 7.94 18.10 -1.06
N HIS A 569 8.96 18.95 -0.93
CA HIS A 569 9.42 19.51 0.34
C HIS A 569 9.89 20.95 0.16
N GLY A 570 9.58 21.85 1.11
CA GLY A 570 9.92 23.28 1.02
C GLY A 570 11.39 23.54 0.68
N ALA A 571 12.32 22.90 1.40
CA ALA A 571 13.77 23.04 1.13
C ALA A 571 14.20 22.61 -0.29
N VAL A 572 13.47 21.72 -0.95
CA VAL A 572 13.74 21.33 -2.34
C VAL A 572 13.25 22.42 -3.30
N GLU A 573 12.07 23.00 -3.04
CA GLU A 573 11.55 24.13 -3.82
C GLU A 573 12.42 25.39 -3.63
N ASP A 574 12.90 25.66 -2.42
CA ASP A 574 13.81 26.78 -2.14
C ASP A 574 15.09 26.69 -2.98
N LEU A 575 15.70 25.50 -3.09
CA LEU A 575 16.86 25.27 -3.96
C LEU A 575 16.51 25.40 -5.45
N ARG A 576 15.32 24.95 -5.88
CA ARG A 576 14.85 25.12 -7.27
C ARG A 576 14.68 26.58 -7.62
N ASP A 577 14.08 27.36 -6.73
CA ASP A 577 13.87 28.78 -6.95
C ASP A 577 15.18 29.55 -6.92
N ALA A 578 16.10 29.21 -6.02
CA ALA A 578 17.46 29.76 -6.03
C ALA A 578 18.18 29.50 -7.38
N LEU A 579 18.07 28.30 -7.94
CA LEU A 579 18.61 27.97 -9.26
C LEU A 579 18.01 28.81 -10.39
N ARG A 580 16.69 29.08 -10.35
CA ARG A 580 15.99 29.93 -11.34
C ARG A 580 16.40 31.40 -11.29
N LEU A 581 16.94 31.85 -10.16
CA LEU A 581 17.40 33.24 -9.96
C LEU A 581 18.87 33.43 -10.39
N VAL A 582 19.63 32.35 -10.51
CA VAL A 582 21.06 32.33 -10.89
C VAL A 582 21.26 31.97 -12.37
N THR A 583 20.24 31.41 -13.01
CA THR A 583 20.16 31.16 -14.48
C THR A 583 19.46 32.30 -15.20
#